data_AF-C8WVJ3-F1
#
_entry.id   AF-C8WVJ3-F1
#
_cell.length_a   1.000
_cell.length_b   1.000
_cell.length_c   1.000
_cell.angle_alpha   90.00
_cell.angle_beta   90.00
_cell.angle_gamma   90.00
#
_symmetry.space_group_name_H-M   'P 1'
#
loop_
_entity.id
_entity.type
_entity.pdbx_description
1 polymer ?
#
loop_
_entity_poly.entity_id
_entity_poly.type
_entity_poly.pdbx_seq_one_letter_code
_entity_poly.pdbx_strand_id
1 'polypeptide(L)'
;MAHDWRWDPRPDLVSDHRLWEVLLTQVVNDDATGWTLNAARCGGATLRWDNGMYHIVPIIDPRLGFDSQEDWQSFREKWLVPMGKQIAKALKSLGKACDVEQAS
;
A
#
# COMPACT_ATOMS: atom_id res chain seq x y z
N MET A 1 -4.13 -16.35 16.24
CA MET A 1 -4.95 -16.00 15.07
C MET A 1 -4.00 -15.90 13.90
N ALA A 2 -4.30 -16.52 12.76
CA ALA A 2 -3.43 -16.38 11.59
C ALA A 2 -3.43 -14.89 11.20
N HIS A 3 -2.25 -14.25 11.20
CA HIS A 3 -2.08 -12.90 10.71
C HIS A 3 -2.24 -12.97 9.18
N ASP A 4 -3.45 -12.75 8.70
CA ASP A 4 -3.74 -12.66 7.28
C ASP A 4 -3.25 -11.30 6.75
N TRP A 5 -2.88 -11.23 5.47
CA TRP A 5 -2.33 -10.03 4.83
C TRP A 5 -3.33 -8.86 4.78
N ARG A 6 -4.61 -9.15 5.04
CA ARG A 6 -5.73 -8.21 4.97
C ARG A 6 -5.70 -7.09 6.03
N TRP A 7 -4.82 -7.16 7.01
CA TRP A 7 -4.73 -6.16 8.08
C TRP A 7 -3.63 -5.16 7.77
N ASP A 8 -3.83 -3.86 8.08
CA ASP A 8 -2.73 -2.89 8.01
C ASP A 8 -1.73 -3.18 9.15
N PRO A 9 -0.48 -3.58 8.85
CA PRO A 9 0.52 -3.90 9.87
C PRO A 9 1.14 -2.65 10.52
N ARG A 10 0.81 -1.44 10.04
CA ARG A 10 1.39 -0.17 10.51
C ARG A 10 0.30 0.85 10.90
N PRO A 11 -0.55 0.54 11.91
CA PRO A 11 -1.53 1.49 12.42
C PRO A 11 -0.90 2.73 13.07
N ASP A 12 0.40 2.69 13.38
CA ASP A 12 1.19 3.83 13.83
C ASP A 12 1.35 4.92 12.74
N LEU A 13 1.27 4.54 11.46
CA LEU A 13 1.30 5.48 10.33
C LEU A 13 -0.11 6.03 10.07
N VAL A 14 -0.56 6.88 10.99
CA VAL A 14 -1.96 7.35 11.10
C VAL A 14 -2.47 8.06 9.85
N SER A 15 -1.62 8.79 9.13
CA SER A 15 -2.05 9.68 8.03
C SER A 15 -2.74 8.96 6.87
N ASP A 16 -2.38 7.70 6.62
CA ASP A 16 -2.92 6.89 5.54
C ASP A 16 -3.36 5.49 5.98
N HIS A 17 -3.36 5.21 7.29
CA HIS A 17 -3.79 3.94 7.88
C HIS A 17 -5.14 3.48 7.31
N ARG A 18 -6.13 4.38 7.30
CA ARG A 18 -7.46 4.06 6.79
C ARG A 18 -7.47 3.69 5.30
N LEU A 19 -6.62 4.34 4.49
CA LEU A 19 -6.49 4.01 3.06
C LEU A 19 -5.91 2.61 2.86
N TRP A 20 -4.90 2.25 3.66
CA TRP A 20 -4.33 0.91 3.64
C TRP A 20 -5.30 -0.15 4.13
N GLU A 21 -6.10 0.13 5.17
CA GLU A 21 -7.16 -0.78 5.59
C GLU A 21 -8.13 -1.05 4.45
N VAL A 22 -8.67 -0.02 3.78
CA VAL A 22 -9.60 -0.20 2.66
C VAL A 22 -8.92 -0.94 1.51
N LEU A 23 -7.68 -0.59 1.17
CA LEU A 23 -6.92 -1.25 0.11
C LEU A 23 -6.78 -2.75 0.37
N LEU A 24 -6.35 -3.14 1.57
CA LEU A 24 -6.06 -4.53 1.94
C LEU A 24 -7.31 -5.35 2.26
N THR A 25 -8.36 -4.74 2.82
CA THR A 25 -9.57 -5.47 3.25
C THR A 25 -10.67 -5.53 2.19
N GLN A 26 -10.81 -4.49 1.36
CA GLN A 26 -11.97 -4.31 0.47
C GLN A 26 -11.61 -4.31 -1.00
N VAL A 27 -10.40 -3.89 -1.36
CA VAL A 27 -10.03 -3.68 -2.77
C VAL A 27 -9.23 -4.85 -3.34
N VAL A 28 -8.21 -5.31 -2.61
CA VAL A 28 -7.37 -6.42 -3.04
C VAL A 28 -8.09 -7.75 -2.78
N ASN A 29 -8.09 -8.64 -3.76
CA ASN A 29 -8.85 -9.89 -3.70
C ASN A 29 -8.03 -11.15 -4.04
N ASP A 30 -6.72 -11.01 -4.23
CA ASP A 30 -5.79 -12.12 -4.44
C ASP A 30 -4.62 -12.06 -3.46
N ASP A 31 -4.17 -13.23 -3.03
CA ASP A 31 -3.16 -13.35 -1.96
C ASP A 31 -1.79 -12.82 -2.40
N ALA A 32 -1.40 -12.98 -3.66
CA ALA A 32 -0.09 -12.55 -4.14
C ALA A 32 0.06 -11.03 -4.07
N THR A 33 -0.93 -10.29 -4.56
CA THR A 33 -0.97 -8.83 -4.47
C THR A 33 -1.13 -8.39 -3.00
N GLY A 34 -1.97 -9.09 -2.24
CA GLY A 34 -2.21 -8.83 -0.82
C GLY A 34 -0.94 -8.90 0.02
N TRP A 35 -0.20 -10.01 -0.04
CA TRP A 35 1.07 -10.17 0.66
C TRP A 35 2.13 -9.17 0.21
N THR A 36 2.18 -8.86 -1.09
CA THR A 36 3.13 -7.88 -1.64
C THR A 36 2.87 -6.47 -1.08
N LEU A 37 1.61 -6.04 -1.04
CA LEU A 37 1.20 -4.75 -0.50
C LEU A 37 1.36 -4.68 1.01
N ASN A 38 1.01 -5.75 1.73
CA ASN A 38 1.23 -5.87 3.17
C ASN A 38 2.72 -5.75 3.52
N ALA A 39 3.60 -6.44 2.78
CA ALA A 39 5.05 -6.34 2.97
C ALA A 39 5.58 -4.92 2.68
N ALA A 40 5.07 -4.26 1.63
CA ALA A 40 5.42 -2.86 1.35
C ALA A 40 5.02 -1.94 2.52
N ARG A 41 3.81 -2.14 3.07
CA ARG A 41 3.32 -1.39 4.22
C ARG A 41 4.13 -1.67 5.47
N CYS A 42 4.47 -2.92 5.77
CA CYS A 42 5.41 -3.28 6.85
C CYS A 42 6.71 -2.47 6.76
N GLY A 43 7.27 -2.37 5.55
CA GLY A 43 8.47 -1.58 5.26
C GLY A 43 8.29 -0.06 5.32
N GLY A 44 7.12 0.45 5.73
CA GLY A 44 6.85 1.87 5.88
C GLY A 44 6.44 2.58 4.59
N ALA A 45 5.92 1.84 3.59
CA ALA A 45 5.31 2.48 2.44
C ALA A 45 4.01 3.19 2.83
N THR A 46 3.78 4.36 2.23
CA THR A 46 2.57 5.16 2.38
C THR A 46 1.85 5.35 1.04
N LEU A 47 0.59 5.76 1.10
CA LEU A 47 -0.23 6.11 -0.07
C LEU A 47 -0.33 7.63 -0.18
N ARG A 48 0.05 8.15 -1.34
CA ARG A 48 -0.04 9.57 -1.66
C ARG A 48 -0.92 9.78 -2.89
N TRP A 49 -1.86 10.71 -2.80
CA TRP A 49 -2.65 11.15 -3.95
C TRP A 49 -1.80 12.08 -4.82
N ASP A 50 -1.68 11.75 -6.11
CA ASP A 50 -1.02 12.60 -7.10
C ASP A 50 -1.55 12.29 -8.51
N ASN A 51 -1.71 13.33 -9.33
CA ASN A 51 -2.17 13.21 -10.72
C ASN A 51 -3.45 12.36 -10.91
N GLY A 52 -4.40 12.47 -9.97
CA GLY A 52 -5.70 11.81 -10.05
C GLY A 52 -5.70 10.32 -9.66
N MET A 53 -4.65 9.83 -9.02
CA MET A 53 -4.61 8.46 -8.46
C MET A 53 -3.71 8.37 -7.22
N TYR A 54 -3.88 7.30 -6.44
CA TYR A 54 -2.95 6.97 -5.36
C TYR A 54 -1.68 6.32 -5.90
N HIS A 55 -0.56 6.65 -5.26
CA HIS A 55 0.77 6.07 -5.51
C HIS A 55 1.34 5.52 -4.21
N ILE A 56 2.05 4.40 -4.31
CA ILE A 56 2.84 3.84 -3.20
C ILE A 56 4.18 4.58 -3.15
N VAL A 57 4.47 5.24 -2.04
CA VAL A 57 5.71 5.98 -1.82
C VAL A 57 6.41 5.50 -0.55
N PRO A 58 7.74 5.36 -0.53
CA PRO A 58 8.44 4.91 0.65
C PRO A 58 8.57 6.02 1.69
N ILE A 59 8.68 5.64 2.96
CA ILE A 59 9.39 6.43 3.95
C ILE A 59 10.86 5.98 3.90
N ILE A 60 11.79 6.92 3.69
CA ILE A 60 13.23 6.66 3.75
C ILE A 60 13.74 7.14 5.11
N ASP A 61 13.72 6.23 6.08
CA ASP A 61 14.17 6.44 7.46
C ASP A 61 14.38 5.06 8.12
N PRO A 62 15.60 4.68 8.54
CA PRO A 62 15.89 3.37 9.14
C PRO A 62 15.09 3.01 10.40
N ARG A 63 14.44 3.99 11.04
CA ARG A 63 13.62 3.76 12.24
C ARG A 63 12.15 3.57 11.92
N LEU A 64 11.69 4.03 10.76
CA LEU A 64 10.27 4.15 10.43
C LEU A 64 9.87 3.42 9.13
N GLY A 65 10.80 3.26 8.20
CA GLY A 65 10.57 2.67 6.89
C GLY A 65 11.81 1.99 6.31
N PHE A 66 12.12 2.29 5.04
CA PHE A 66 13.28 1.75 4.34
C PHE A 66 14.56 2.47 4.77
N ASP A 67 15.66 1.74 4.91
CA ASP A 67 16.94 2.28 5.36
C ASP A 67 17.53 3.30 4.37
N SER A 68 17.30 3.07 3.07
CA SER A 68 17.83 3.90 1.99
C SER A 68 16.92 3.91 0.76
N GLN A 69 17.21 4.83 -0.17
CA GLN A 69 16.51 4.87 -1.45
C GLN A 69 16.80 3.62 -2.28
N GLU A 70 18.01 3.07 -2.18
CA GLU A 70 18.46 1.86 -2.86
C GLU A 70 17.71 0.62 -2.36
N ASP A 71 17.45 0.53 -1.05
CA ASP A 71 16.66 -0.57 -0.48
C ASP A 71 15.21 -0.53 -0.97
N TRP A 72 14.61 0.66 -1.02
CA TRP A 72 13.30 0.83 -1.62
C TRP A 72 13.28 0.42 -3.10
N GLN A 73 14.27 0.86 -3.88
CA GLN A 73 14.34 0.50 -5.31
C GLN A 73 14.45 -1.02 -5.49
N SER A 74 15.32 -1.66 -4.72
CA SER A 74 15.50 -3.12 -4.74
C SER A 74 14.22 -3.87 -4.38
N PHE A 75 13.52 -3.42 -3.33
CA PHE A 75 12.22 -3.97 -2.94
C PHE A 75 11.18 -3.78 -4.06
N ARG A 76 11.09 -2.56 -4.60
CA ARG A 76 10.14 -2.19 -5.64
C ARG A 76 10.35 -3.02 -6.91
N GLU A 77 11.57 -3.16 -7.38
CA GLU A 77 11.90 -3.94 -8.57
C GLU A 77 11.61 -5.43 -8.40
N LYS A 78 11.90 -5.97 -7.22
CA LYS A 78 11.70 -7.39 -6.92
C LYS A 78 10.22 -7.76 -6.72
N TRP A 79 9.43 -6.87 -6.10
CA TRP A 79 8.08 -7.23 -5.63
C TRP A 79 6.96 -6.40 -6.23
N LEU A 80 7.11 -5.07 -6.32
CA LEU A 80 6.03 -4.19 -6.78
C LEU A 80 5.92 -4.15 -8.30
N VAL A 81 7.05 -4.07 -9.01
CA VAL A 81 7.08 -3.99 -10.49
C VAL A 81 6.44 -5.24 -11.13
N PRO A 82 6.74 -6.47 -10.70
CA PRO A 82 6.09 -7.67 -11.26
C PRO A 82 4.56 -7.68 -11.09
N MET A 83 4.05 -7.07 -10.02
CA MET A 83 2.63 -6.97 -9.71
C MET A 83 2.01 -5.64 -10.21
N GLY A 84 2.73 -4.87 -11.02
CA GLY A 84 2.36 -3.48 -11.34
C GLY A 84 0.98 -3.33 -11.97
N LYS A 85 0.52 -4.29 -12.77
CA LYS A 85 -0.83 -4.26 -13.37
C LYS A 85 -1.93 -4.43 -12.32
N GLN A 86 -1.76 -5.38 -11.41
CA GLN A 86 -2.69 -5.70 -10.33
C GLN A 86 -2.74 -4.53 -9.33
N ILE A 87 -1.58 -4.02 -8.93
CA ILE A 87 -1.45 -2.88 -8.01
C ILE A 87 -2.09 -1.63 -8.63
N ALA A 88 -1.82 -1.32 -9.89
CA ALA A 88 -2.43 -0.16 -10.55
C ALA A 88 -3.97 -0.26 -10.61
N LYS A 89 -4.50 -1.46 -10.88
CA LYS A 89 -5.95 -1.72 -10.84
C LYS A 89 -6.51 -1.50 -9.44
N ALA A 90 -5.82 -1.99 -8.40
CA ALA A 90 -6.24 -1.83 -7.02
C ALA A 90 -6.23 -0.35 -6.60
N LEU A 91 -5.16 0.40 -6.86
CA LEU A 91 -5.07 1.83 -6.52
C LEU A 91 -6.14 2.68 -7.23
N LYS A 92 -6.50 2.32 -8.48
CA LYS A 92 -7.62 2.96 -9.19
C LYS A 92 -8.97 2.66 -8.53
N SER A 93 -9.19 1.44 -8.07
CA SER A 93 -10.40 1.06 -7.35
C SER A 93 -10.47 1.72 -5.97
N LEU A 94 -9.34 1.86 -5.28
CA LEU A 94 -9.25 2.58 -4.01
C LEU A 94 -9.71 4.03 -4.17
N GLY A 95 -9.23 4.75 -5.19
CA GLY A 95 -9.68 6.11 -5.49
C GLY A 95 -11.21 6.21 -5.56
N LYS A 96 -11.83 5.29 -6.31
CA LYS A 96 -13.30 5.24 -6.42
C LYS A 96 -14.00 4.93 -5.10
N ALA A 97 -13.44 4.03 -4.28
CA ALA A 97 -14.02 3.68 -2.99
C ALA A 97 -13.99 4.88 -2.03
N CYS A 98 -12.91 5.66 -2.03
CA CYS A 98 -12.76 6.85 -1.19
C CYS A 98 -13.56 8.06 -1.70
N ASP A 99 -13.71 8.23 -3.02
CA ASP A 99 -14.57 9.27 -3.59
C ASP A 99 -16.05 9.09 -3.18
N VAL A 100 -16.51 7.85 -3.06
CA VAL A 100 -17.88 7.52 -2.60
C VAL A 100 -18.08 7.87 -1.12
N GLU A 101 -17.07 7.67 -0.28
CA GLU A 101 -17.13 8.04 1.15
C GLU A 101 -17.16 9.55 1.38
N GLN A 102 -16.63 10.37 0.47
CA GLN A 102 -16.66 11.84 0.58
C GLN A 102 -17.95 12.48 0.03
N ALA A 103 -18.71 11.74 -0.78
CA ALA A 103 -19.96 12.19 -1.39
C ALA A 103 -21.23 11.73 -0.63
N SER A 104 -21.07 10.95 0.45
CA SER A 104 -22.14 10.39 1.29
C SER A 104 -22.22 11.11 2.64
#